data_AF-A0A429DZH0-F1
#
_entry.id   AF-A0A429DZH0-F1
#
_cell.length_a   1.000
_cell.length_b   1.000
_cell.length_c   1.000
_cell.angle_alpha   90.00
_cell.angle_beta   90.00
_cell.angle_gamma   90.00
#
_symmetry.space_group_name_H-M   'P 1'
#
loop_
_entity.id
_entity.type
_entity.pdbx_description
1 polymer ?
#
loop_
_entity_poly.entity_id
_entity_poly.type
_entity_poly.pdbx_seq_one_letter_code
_entity_poly.pdbx_strand_id
1 'polypeptide(L)'
;MSTTRPSARPLLLPALREVYDAYVREADALPALPAALQAEVWTSAQLGGLLAAAPHEQARRAALGDLIGCLHAAGTPGARAFLRALAAIGPEVGRRAAAKAADALGGVPPAPWEDALGRVVPGQAWLIQEGPLDGDRLVCEFRYAEQGTAGLHALAVRLTYGDAPTEVVAVGDVPALMTAARQAMQAELCVVQPYDTASVGARLRTALNGAEPVPADCRPALALARHRASLLP
;
A
#
# COMPACT_ATOMS: atom_id res chain seq x y z
N MET A 1 40.99 -18.54 -7.67
CA MET A 1 39.71 -19.25 -7.85
C MET A 1 38.63 -18.20 -8.08
N SER A 2 38.25 -17.98 -9.33
CA SER A 2 37.24 -16.99 -9.69
C SER A 2 35.85 -17.55 -9.39
N THR A 3 35.20 -17.04 -8.36
CA THR A 3 33.78 -17.26 -8.12
C THR A 3 33.00 -16.46 -9.15
N THR A 4 32.57 -17.13 -10.21
CA THR A 4 31.64 -16.59 -11.19
C THR A 4 30.34 -16.27 -10.47
N ARG A 5 30.09 -14.98 -10.15
CA ARG A 5 28.77 -14.54 -9.70
C ARG A 5 27.75 -14.93 -10.78
N PRO A 6 26.57 -15.45 -10.43
CA PRO A 6 25.51 -15.65 -11.40
C PRO A 6 25.26 -14.33 -12.13
N SER A 7 25.29 -14.33 -13.45
CA SER A 7 25.02 -13.16 -14.27
C SER A 7 23.64 -12.62 -13.88
N ALA A 8 23.59 -11.41 -13.33
CA ALA A 8 22.33 -10.72 -13.09
C ALA A 8 21.56 -10.69 -14.42
N ARG A 9 20.32 -11.21 -14.40
CA ARG A 9 19.46 -11.20 -15.58
C ARG A 9 19.37 -9.75 -16.11
N PRO A 10 19.51 -9.52 -17.42
CA PRO A 10 19.40 -8.17 -17.97
C PRO A 10 18.03 -7.58 -17.62
N LEU A 11 18.01 -6.29 -17.23
CA LEU A 11 16.79 -5.55 -16.94
C LEU A 11 15.93 -5.43 -18.19
N LEU A 12 14.61 -5.61 -18.05
CA LEU A 12 13.65 -5.39 -19.12
C LEU A 12 13.46 -3.89 -19.41
N LEU A 13 13.60 -3.05 -18.38
CA LEU A 13 13.52 -1.60 -18.45
C LEU A 13 14.83 -0.98 -17.95
N PRO A 14 15.91 -1.02 -18.75
CA PRO A 14 17.23 -0.53 -18.32
C PRO A 14 17.25 0.97 -18.01
N ALA A 15 16.35 1.76 -18.59
CA ALA A 15 16.21 3.20 -18.31
C ALA A 15 15.77 3.50 -16.86
N LEU A 16 15.17 2.52 -16.16
CA LEU A 16 14.74 2.66 -14.77
C LEU A 16 15.81 2.21 -13.76
N ARG A 17 17.02 1.89 -14.21
CA ARG A 17 18.11 1.40 -13.34
C ARG A 17 18.35 2.30 -12.13
N GLU A 18 18.47 3.60 -12.34
CA GLU A 18 18.71 4.55 -11.23
C GLU A 18 17.55 4.58 -10.23
N VAL A 19 16.31 4.38 -10.69
CA VAL A 19 15.12 4.28 -9.83
C VAL A 19 15.19 3.01 -8.98
N TYR A 20 15.56 1.87 -9.58
CA TYR A 20 15.71 0.62 -8.84
C TYR A 20 16.85 0.69 -7.81
N ASP A 21 17.99 1.28 -8.18
CA ASP A 21 19.12 1.45 -7.28
C ASP A 21 18.78 2.40 -6.11
N ALA A 22 17.98 3.43 -6.37
CA ALA A 22 17.44 4.29 -5.31
C ALA A 22 16.54 3.50 -4.36
N TYR A 23 15.60 2.70 -4.87
CA TYR A 23 14.71 1.87 -4.06
C TYR A 23 15.45 0.84 -3.21
N VAL A 24 16.49 0.19 -3.76
CA VAL A 24 17.32 -0.76 -3.01
C VAL A 24 18.01 -0.05 -1.84
N ARG A 25 18.58 1.13 -2.07
CA ARG A 25 19.27 1.92 -1.03
C ARG A 25 18.30 2.45 0.03
N GLU A 26 17.14 2.97 -0.36
CA GLU A 26 16.14 3.46 0.60
C GLU A 26 15.53 2.32 1.43
N ALA A 27 15.46 1.10 0.87
CA ALA A 27 14.96 -0.06 1.58
C ALA A 27 15.79 -0.40 2.82
N ASP A 28 17.06 0.01 2.91
CA ASP A 28 17.90 -0.24 4.09
C ASP A 28 17.34 0.41 5.37
N ALA A 29 16.48 1.41 5.26
CA ALA A 29 15.77 2.01 6.39
C ALA A 29 14.54 1.20 6.87
N LEU A 30 14.00 0.30 6.04
CA LEU A 30 12.76 -0.43 6.35
C LEU A 30 12.84 -1.22 7.67
N PRO A 31 13.88 -2.01 7.95
CA PRO A 31 13.91 -2.83 9.16
C PRO A 31 13.86 -2.01 10.46
N ALA A 32 14.25 -0.73 10.41
CA ALA A 32 14.22 0.19 11.54
C ALA A 32 12.84 0.86 11.75
N LEU A 33 11.88 0.65 10.84
CA LEU A 33 10.54 1.19 11.01
C LEU A 33 9.82 0.57 12.22
N PRO A 34 8.97 1.34 12.91
CA PRO A 34 8.42 0.93 14.20
C PRO A 34 7.38 -0.20 14.09
N ALA A 35 6.61 -0.26 13.00
CA ALA A 35 5.58 -1.28 12.82
C ALA A 35 5.26 -1.56 11.34
N ALA A 36 4.45 -2.60 11.12
CA ALA A 36 4.06 -3.10 9.80
C ALA A 36 3.33 -2.03 8.98
N LEU A 37 2.51 -1.18 9.61
CA LEU A 37 1.79 -0.12 8.90
C LEU A 37 2.75 0.84 8.20
N GLN A 38 3.81 1.27 8.89
CA GLN A 38 4.79 2.20 8.31
C GLN A 38 5.53 1.56 7.14
N ALA A 39 5.88 0.27 7.26
CA ALA A 39 6.50 -0.47 6.17
C ALA A 39 5.57 -0.64 4.96
N GLU A 40 4.28 -0.89 5.19
CA GLU A 40 3.27 -1.00 4.14
C GLU A 40 2.98 0.35 3.45
N VAL A 41 2.87 1.43 4.22
CA VAL A 41 2.70 2.80 3.69
C VAL A 41 3.92 3.19 2.85
N TRP A 42 5.13 2.96 3.36
CA TRP A 42 6.37 3.22 2.63
C TRP A 42 6.41 2.42 1.33
N THR A 43 6.11 1.11 1.38
CA THR A 43 6.10 0.22 0.22
C THR A 43 5.09 0.66 -0.83
N SER A 44 3.89 1.05 -0.41
CA SER A 44 2.86 1.58 -1.29
C SER A 44 3.31 2.87 -1.97
N ALA A 45 4.01 3.76 -1.25
CA ALA A 45 4.51 5.02 -1.80
C ALA A 45 5.55 4.78 -2.90
N GLN A 46 6.49 3.88 -2.68
CA GLN A 46 7.49 3.50 -3.70
C GLN A 46 6.84 2.87 -4.92
N LEU A 47 5.84 2.00 -4.73
CA LEU A 47 5.05 1.45 -5.84
C LEU A 47 4.29 2.55 -6.60
N GLY A 48 3.72 3.55 -5.91
CA GLY A 48 3.08 4.70 -6.53
C GLY A 48 4.03 5.48 -7.44
N GLY A 49 5.28 5.69 -7.00
CA GLY A 49 6.35 6.29 -7.81
C GLY A 49 6.70 5.44 -9.04
N LEU A 50 6.85 4.13 -8.85
CA LEU A 50 7.13 3.20 -9.96
C LEU A 50 6.01 3.19 -11.01
N LEU A 51 4.75 3.21 -10.57
CA LEU A 51 3.57 3.28 -11.44
C LEU A 51 3.52 4.59 -12.23
N ALA A 52 3.96 5.71 -11.63
CA ALA A 52 4.04 6.99 -12.32
C ALA A 52 5.11 6.98 -13.43
N ALA A 53 6.20 6.24 -13.24
CA ALA A 53 7.27 6.08 -14.23
C ALA A 53 6.95 5.06 -15.34
N ALA A 54 5.94 4.20 -15.16
CA ALA A 54 5.55 3.14 -16.09
C ALA A 54 4.08 3.32 -16.57
N PRO A 55 3.86 4.02 -17.70
CA PRO A 55 2.53 4.53 -18.06
C PRO A 55 1.52 3.46 -18.47
N HIS A 56 1.97 2.33 -19.02
CA HIS A 56 1.11 1.25 -19.51
C HIS A 56 1.34 -0.06 -18.77
N GLU A 57 0.33 -0.94 -18.81
CA GLU A 57 0.30 -2.17 -18.01
C GLU A 57 1.53 -3.08 -18.24
N GLN A 58 1.95 -3.27 -19.48
CA GLN A 58 3.13 -4.08 -19.79
C GLN A 58 4.42 -3.50 -19.19
N ALA A 59 4.60 -2.18 -19.23
CA ALA A 59 5.73 -1.53 -18.56
C ALA A 59 5.63 -1.67 -17.05
N ARG A 60 4.44 -1.54 -16.46
CA ARG A 60 4.24 -1.75 -15.01
C ARG A 60 4.64 -3.16 -14.58
N ARG A 61 4.23 -4.19 -15.33
CA ARG A 61 4.60 -5.58 -15.06
C ARG A 61 6.11 -5.81 -15.20
N ALA A 62 6.74 -5.26 -16.25
CA ALA A 62 8.18 -5.35 -16.44
C ALA A 62 8.96 -4.64 -15.31
N ALA A 63 8.51 -3.43 -14.93
CA ALA A 63 9.12 -2.64 -13.86
C ALA A 63 9.06 -3.35 -12.51
N LEU A 64 7.92 -3.97 -12.20
CA LEU A 64 7.77 -4.77 -10.98
C LEU A 64 8.68 -6.00 -10.98
N GLY A 65 8.80 -6.68 -12.13
CA GLY A 65 9.69 -7.83 -12.28
C GLY A 65 11.16 -7.47 -12.10
N ASP A 66 11.60 -6.37 -12.72
CA ASP A 66 12.95 -5.84 -12.58
C ASP A 66 13.24 -5.42 -11.12
N LEU A 67 12.32 -4.70 -10.47
CA LEU A 67 12.45 -4.30 -9.07
C LEU A 67 12.64 -5.51 -8.15
N ILE A 68 11.81 -6.55 -8.30
CA ILE A 68 11.95 -7.80 -7.53
C ILE A 68 13.32 -8.44 -7.78
N GLY A 69 13.78 -8.46 -9.03
CA GLY A 69 15.10 -8.96 -9.39
C GLY A 69 16.25 -8.17 -8.74
N CYS A 70 16.17 -6.84 -8.77
CA CYS A 70 17.14 -5.94 -8.14
C CYS A 70 17.19 -6.12 -6.62
N LEU A 71 16.04 -6.16 -5.95
CA LEU A 71 15.96 -6.39 -4.50
C LEU A 71 16.53 -7.76 -4.12
N HIS A 72 16.18 -8.81 -4.87
CA HIS A 72 16.71 -10.15 -4.64
C HIS A 72 18.23 -10.19 -4.80
N ALA A 73 18.77 -9.55 -5.84
CA ALA A 73 20.20 -9.48 -6.08
C ALA A 73 20.96 -8.67 -5.02
N ALA A 74 20.34 -7.65 -4.43
CA ALA A 74 20.92 -6.84 -3.36
C ALA A 74 21.11 -7.66 -2.07
N GLY A 75 20.14 -8.51 -1.73
CA GLY A 75 20.26 -9.47 -0.63
C GLY A 75 20.46 -8.84 0.77
N THR A 76 20.08 -7.57 0.94
CA THR A 76 20.16 -6.86 2.24
C THR A 76 18.93 -7.13 3.11
N PRO A 77 19.00 -6.88 4.44
CA PRO A 77 17.81 -6.90 5.31
C PRO A 77 16.70 -5.99 4.81
N GLY A 78 17.05 -4.80 4.32
CA GLY A 78 16.10 -3.86 3.72
C GLY A 78 15.44 -4.43 2.47
N ALA A 79 16.22 -5.00 1.56
CA ALA A 79 15.69 -5.60 0.34
C ALA A 79 14.75 -6.78 0.62
N ARG A 80 15.09 -7.63 1.60
CA ARG A 80 14.21 -8.71 2.06
C ARG A 80 12.91 -8.17 2.67
N ALA A 81 12.99 -7.15 3.52
CA ALA A 81 11.82 -6.50 4.12
C ALA A 81 10.89 -5.89 3.05
N PHE A 82 11.47 -5.26 2.02
CA PHE A 82 10.70 -4.72 0.90
C PHE A 82 10.01 -5.83 0.10
N LEU A 83 10.72 -6.92 -0.24
CA LEU A 83 10.13 -8.07 -0.94
C LEU A 83 8.96 -8.69 -0.15
N ARG A 84 9.07 -8.75 1.19
CA ARG A 84 7.99 -9.22 2.06
C ARG A 84 6.79 -8.29 2.05
N ALA A 85 6.99 -6.98 2.12
CA ALA A 85 5.91 -6.00 2.03
C ALA A 85 5.24 -6.03 0.64
N LEU A 86 6.01 -6.18 -0.44
CA LEU A 86 5.49 -6.38 -1.79
C LEU A 86 4.65 -7.65 -1.90
N ALA A 87 5.09 -8.74 -1.28
CA ALA A 87 4.33 -9.99 -1.25
C ALA A 87 2.99 -9.84 -0.50
N ALA A 88 2.96 -9.02 0.55
CA ALA A 88 1.78 -8.80 1.37
C ALA A 88 0.75 -7.87 0.70
N ILE A 89 1.16 -6.68 0.25
CA ILE A 89 0.23 -5.62 -0.20
C ILE A 89 0.39 -5.19 -1.65
N GLY A 90 1.43 -5.68 -2.35
CA GLY A 90 1.73 -5.26 -3.73
C GLY A 90 0.70 -5.75 -4.77
N PRO A 91 0.92 -5.47 -6.07
CA PRO A 91 0.05 -5.95 -7.13
C PRO A 91 0.03 -7.48 -7.21
N GLU A 92 -1.16 -8.08 -7.42
CA GLU A 92 -1.35 -9.54 -7.42
C GLU A 92 -0.36 -10.29 -8.31
N VAL A 93 -0.11 -9.76 -9.52
CA VAL A 93 0.82 -10.32 -10.51
C VAL A 93 2.26 -10.48 -10.00
N GLY A 94 2.67 -9.69 -9.01
CA GLY A 94 4.02 -9.73 -8.44
C GLY A 94 4.13 -10.42 -7.08
N ARG A 95 3.03 -10.61 -6.34
CA ARG A 95 3.06 -11.08 -4.94
C ARG A 95 3.81 -12.41 -4.78
N ARG A 96 3.50 -13.40 -5.61
CA ARG A 96 4.13 -14.74 -5.54
C ARG A 96 5.62 -14.68 -5.87
N ALA A 97 6.02 -13.87 -6.84
CA ALA A 97 7.42 -13.71 -7.22
C ALA A 97 8.21 -13.02 -6.11
N ALA A 98 7.65 -11.97 -5.51
CA ALA A 98 8.25 -11.27 -4.38
C ALA A 98 8.39 -12.18 -3.16
N ALA A 99 7.37 -12.97 -2.83
CA ALA A 99 7.41 -13.95 -1.73
C ALA A 99 8.55 -14.96 -1.92
N LYS A 100 8.63 -15.57 -3.11
CA LYS A 100 9.69 -16.53 -3.44
C LYS A 100 11.08 -15.90 -3.37
N ALA A 101 11.22 -14.66 -3.85
CA ALA A 101 12.48 -13.93 -3.79
C ALA A 101 12.90 -13.62 -2.34
N ALA A 102 11.94 -13.27 -1.46
CA ALA A 102 12.20 -13.08 -0.03
C ALA A 102 12.58 -14.39 0.67
N ASP A 103 11.89 -15.50 0.37
CA ASP A 103 12.17 -16.82 0.96
C ASP A 103 13.58 -17.30 0.59
N ALA A 104 14.04 -17.01 -0.62
CA ALA A 104 15.40 -17.33 -1.06
C ALA A 104 16.49 -16.55 -0.30
N LEU A 105 16.14 -15.48 0.42
CA LEU A 105 17.03 -14.72 1.30
C LEU A 105 17.00 -15.22 2.76
N GLY A 106 16.77 -16.52 2.98
CA GLY A 106 16.59 -17.12 4.32
C GLY A 106 17.75 -16.94 5.31
N GLY A 107 18.95 -16.57 4.84
CA GLY A 107 20.10 -16.24 5.70
C GLY A 107 20.09 -14.81 6.25
N VAL A 108 19.14 -13.96 5.83
CA VAL A 108 19.02 -12.57 6.24
C VAL A 108 17.97 -12.45 7.34
N PRO A 109 18.27 -11.78 8.47
CA PRO A 109 17.34 -11.70 9.60
C PRO A 109 16.05 -10.98 9.20
N PRO A 110 14.88 -11.46 9.68
CA PRO A 110 13.60 -10.79 9.44
C PRO A 110 13.49 -9.49 10.23
N ALA A 111 12.65 -8.58 9.72
CA ALA A 111 12.28 -7.38 10.46
C ALA A 111 11.29 -7.74 11.58
N PRO A 112 11.28 -7.02 12.72
CA PRO A 112 10.43 -7.36 13.86
C PRO A 112 8.92 -7.37 13.56
N TRP A 113 8.49 -6.62 12.54
CA TRP A 113 7.09 -6.44 12.15
C TRP A 113 6.67 -7.29 10.94
N GLU A 114 7.57 -8.10 10.38
CA GLU A 114 7.37 -8.79 9.10
C GLU A 114 6.18 -9.75 9.10
N ASP A 115 5.99 -10.50 10.19
CA ASP A 115 4.90 -11.48 10.30
C ASP A 115 3.52 -10.83 10.34
N ALA A 116 3.44 -9.55 10.72
CA ALA A 116 2.19 -8.80 10.78
C ALA A 116 1.77 -8.23 9.41
N LEU A 117 2.68 -8.17 8.42
CA LEU A 117 2.43 -7.53 7.13
C LEU A 117 1.14 -8.03 6.45
N GLY A 118 0.27 -7.08 6.11
CA GLY A 118 -0.99 -7.33 5.42
C GLY A 118 -2.05 -8.08 6.24
N ARG A 119 -1.73 -8.53 7.47
CA ARG A 119 -2.60 -9.33 8.33
C ARG A 119 -3.42 -8.44 9.25
N VAL A 120 -4.32 -7.69 8.64
CA VAL A 120 -5.24 -6.81 9.37
C VAL A 120 -6.65 -7.37 9.33
N VAL A 121 -7.42 -7.05 10.36
CA VAL A 121 -8.85 -7.36 10.45
C VAL A 121 -9.62 -6.06 10.24
N PRO A 122 -10.63 -6.03 9.35
CA PRO A 122 -11.48 -4.86 9.18
C PRO A 122 -12.29 -4.58 10.45
N GLY A 123 -12.48 -3.29 10.74
CA GLY A 123 -13.26 -2.77 11.85
C GLY A 123 -14.55 -2.10 11.35
N GLN A 124 -14.84 -0.93 11.91
CA GLN A 124 -16.00 -0.13 11.51
C GLN A 124 -15.74 0.62 10.19
N ALA A 125 -16.81 1.00 9.51
CA ALA A 125 -16.73 1.90 8.38
C ALA A 125 -17.74 3.05 8.52
N TRP A 126 -17.37 4.20 7.97
CA TRP A 126 -18.19 5.41 7.95
C TRP A 126 -18.23 6.01 6.57
N LEU A 127 -19.35 6.64 6.27
CA LEU A 127 -19.49 7.59 5.19
C LEU A 127 -19.48 9.00 5.79
N ILE A 128 -18.59 9.85 5.29
CA ILE A 128 -18.53 11.27 5.60
C ILE A 128 -18.90 12.05 4.33
N GLN A 129 -19.88 12.94 4.43
CA GLN A 129 -20.33 13.80 3.34
C GLN A 129 -20.23 15.26 3.78
N GLU A 130 -19.33 16.03 3.16
CA GLU A 130 -19.04 17.44 3.51
C GLU A 130 -20.02 18.42 2.83
N GLY A 131 -20.71 17.97 1.78
CA GLY A 131 -21.70 18.76 1.05
C GLY A 131 -22.26 17.99 -0.13
N PRO A 132 -23.33 18.48 -0.79
CA PRO A 132 -23.97 17.78 -1.91
C PRO A 132 -23.08 17.63 -3.15
N LEU A 133 -22.00 18.41 -3.24
CA LEU A 133 -21.08 18.43 -4.40
C LEU A 133 -19.66 17.93 -4.08
N ASP A 134 -19.32 17.75 -2.80
CA ASP A 134 -17.95 17.42 -2.36
C ASP A 134 -17.63 15.92 -2.43
N GLY A 135 -18.62 15.15 -2.88
CA GLY A 135 -18.54 13.71 -3.01
C GLY A 135 -18.58 12.99 -1.66
N ASP A 136 -18.20 11.72 -1.70
CA ASP A 136 -18.26 10.84 -0.54
C ASP A 136 -16.85 10.53 -0.03
N ARG A 137 -16.66 10.61 1.28
CA ARG A 137 -15.44 10.12 1.93
C ARG A 137 -15.75 8.85 2.70
N LEU A 138 -15.19 7.74 2.22
CA LEU A 138 -15.29 6.43 2.86
C LEU A 138 -14.12 6.26 3.82
N VAL A 139 -14.41 5.99 5.09
CA VAL A 139 -13.40 5.72 6.12
C VAL A 139 -13.61 4.30 6.63
N CYS A 140 -12.59 3.45 6.53
CA CYS A 140 -12.62 2.06 7.00
C CYS A 140 -11.52 1.82 8.02
N GLU A 141 -11.87 1.36 9.22
CA GLU A 141 -10.92 0.94 10.23
C GLU A 141 -10.32 -0.44 9.93
N PHE A 142 -9.08 -0.60 10.36
CA PHE A 142 -8.33 -1.85 10.34
C PHE A 142 -7.48 -1.95 11.59
N ARG A 143 -7.25 -3.18 12.04
CA ARG A 143 -6.35 -3.47 13.17
C ARG A 143 -5.44 -4.64 12.85
N TYR A 144 -4.18 -4.56 13.27
CA TYR A 144 -3.33 -5.75 13.35
C TYR A 144 -3.78 -6.57 14.57
N ALA A 145 -4.21 -7.81 14.34
CA ALA A 145 -4.89 -8.63 15.36
C ALA A 145 -4.08 -8.78 16.66
N GLU A 146 -2.75 -8.83 16.56
CA GLU A 146 -1.84 -9.04 17.68
C GLU A 146 -1.41 -7.74 18.39
N GLN A 147 -1.80 -6.57 17.87
CA GLN A 147 -1.33 -5.26 18.35
C GLN A 147 -2.40 -4.44 19.09
N GLY A 148 -3.60 -4.99 19.28
CA GLY A 148 -4.70 -4.31 19.97
C GLY A 148 -4.99 -2.93 19.38
N THR A 149 -5.01 -1.89 20.22
CA THR A 149 -5.22 -0.49 19.81
C THR A 149 -3.99 0.16 19.19
N ALA A 150 -2.78 -0.34 19.46
CA ALA A 150 -1.55 0.20 18.87
C ALA A 150 -1.43 -0.09 17.36
N GLY A 151 -2.18 -1.08 16.86
CA GLY A 151 -2.30 -1.39 15.44
C GLY A 151 -3.52 -0.78 14.74
N LEU A 152 -4.29 0.07 15.43
CA LEU A 152 -5.48 0.70 14.87
C LEU A 152 -5.08 1.74 13.83
N HIS A 153 -5.65 1.63 12.64
CA HIS A 153 -5.50 2.61 11.56
C HIS A 153 -6.76 2.62 10.70
N ALA A 154 -6.88 3.60 9.82
CA ALA A 154 -7.97 3.66 8.86
C ALA A 154 -7.47 3.88 7.43
N LEU A 155 -8.26 3.44 6.46
CA LEU A 155 -8.17 3.87 5.08
C LEU A 155 -9.26 4.93 4.85
N ALA A 156 -8.86 6.13 4.44
CA ALA A 156 -9.77 7.18 4.01
C ALA A 156 -9.67 7.36 2.49
N VAL A 157 -10.79 7.22 1.79
CA VAL A 157 -10.87 7.38 0.33
C VAL A 157 -11.93 8.43 0.02
N ARG A 158 -11.52 9.50 -0.67
CA ARG A 158 -12.47 10.48 -1.23
C ARG A 158 -12.85 10.04 -2.63
N LEU A 159 -14.15 10.01 -2.88
CA LEU A 159 -14.78 9.70 -4.15
C LEU A 159 -15.56 10.91 -4.65
N THR A 160 -15.43 11.26 -5.92
CA THR A 160 -16.33 12.25 -6.55
C THR A 160 -17.67 11.63 -6.88
N TYR A 161 -18.58 12.47 -7.38
CA TYR A 161 -19.80 12.01 -8.03
C TYR A 161 -19.45 11.04 -9.18
N GLY A 162 -19.99 9.82 -9.13
CA GLY A 162 -19.65 8.73 -10.06
C GLY A 162 -18.56 7.77 -9.56
N ASP A 163 -18.22 7.82 -8.27
CA ASP A 163 -17.32 6.86 -7.59
C ASP A 163 -15.87 6.83 -8.10
N ALA A 164 -15.41 7.92 -8.74
CA ALA A 164 -14.00 8.06 -9.09
C ALA A 164 -13.19 8.52 -7.87
N PRO A 165 -12.13 7.80 -7.48
CA PRO A 165 -11.30 8.19 -6.34
C PRO A 165 -10.47 9.43 -6.68
N THR A 166 -10.45 10.41 -5.79
CA THR A 166 -9.62 11.62 -5.92
C THR A 166 -8.49 11.68 -4.91
N GLU A 167 -8.69 11.07 -3.73
CA GLU A 167 -7.73 11.08 -2.64
C GLU A 167 -7.76 9.72 -1.94
N VAL A 168 -6.58 9.20 -1.58
CA VAL A 168 -6.45 7.98 -0.78
C VAL A 168 -5.39 8.19 0.29
N VAL A 169 -5.78 8.03 1.55
CA VAL A 169 -4.91 8.28 2.71
C VAL A 169 -4.99 7.12 3.68
N ALA A 170 -3.82 6.66 4.14
CA ALA A 170 -3.71 5.81 5.32
C ALA A 170 -3.61 6.68 6.56
N VAL A 171 -4.51 6.48 7.50
CA VAL A 171 -4.64 7.29 8.72
C VAL A 171 -4.13 6.47 9.91
N GLY A 172 -3.03 6.93 10.52
CA GLY A 172 -2.45 6.29 11.70
C GLY A 172 -3.11 6.72 13.02
N ASP A 173 -3.70 7.92 13.08
CA ASP A 173 -4.39 8.45 14.27
C ASP A 173 -5.90 8.54 14.01
N VAL A 174 -6.56 7.39 14.13
CA VAL A 174 -8.01 7.28 13.94
C VAL A 174 -8.78 8.09 15.00
N PRO A 175 -8.41 8.10 16.30
CA PRO A 175 -9.07 8.96 17.29
C PRO A 175 -9.04 10.45 16.92
N ALA A 176 -7.91 10.97 16.44
CA ALA A 176 -7.82 12.35 15.99
C ALA A 176 -8.71 12.62 14.76
N LEU A 177 -8.69 11.73 13.76
CA LEU A 177 -9.58 11.82 12.60
C LEU A 177 -11.05 11.88 13.02
N MET A 178 -11.48 10.96 13.88
CA MET A 178 -12.88 10.89 14.32
C MET A 178 -13.25 12.09 15.21
N THR A 179 -12.29 12.65 15.95
CA THR A 179 -12.52 13.89 16.71
C THR A 179 -12.72 15.08 15.77
N ALA A 180 -11.89 15.22 14.73
CA ALA A 180 -12.05 16.26 13.71
C ALA A 180 -13.38 16.11 12.95
N ALA A 181 -13.77 14.89 12.59
CA ALA A 181 -15.04 14.62 11.92
C ALA A 181 -16.25 15.01 12.81
N ARG A 182 -16.20 14.72 14.12
CA ARG A 182 -17.24 15.15 15.07
C ARG A 182 -17.30 16.67 15.21
N GLN A 183 -16.17 17.36 15.25
CA GLN A 183 -16.12 18.82 15.29
C GLN A 183 -16.72 19.43 14.02
N ALA A 184 -16.38 18.90 12.85
CA ALA A 184 -16.96 19.33 11.58
C ALA A 184 -18.49 19.09 11.54
N MET A 185 -18.95 17.94 12.05
CA MET A 185 -20.38 17.64 12.16
C MET A 185 -21.11 18.61 13.11
N GLN A 186 -20.50 18.97 14.25
CA GLN A 186 -21.06 19.96 15.19
C GLN A 186 -21.12 21.37 14.59
N ALA A 187 -20.22 21.68 13.67
CA ALA A 187 -20.22 22.93 12.91
C ALA A 187 -21.11 22.87 11.65
N GLU A 188 -21.91 21.82 11.48
CA GLU A 188 -22.80 21.61 10.33
C GLU A 188 -22.05 21.58 8.97
N LEU A 189 -20.76 21.21 8.99
CA LEU A 189 -19.90 21.14 7.80
C LEU A 189 -19.88 19.75 7.15
N CYS A 190 -20.38 18.72 7.84
CA CYS A 190 -20.48 17.38 7.26
C CYS A 190 -21.52 16.51 7.99
N VAL A 191 -21.93 15.44 7.33
CA VAL A 191 -22.67 14.33 7.93
C VAL A 191 -21.74 13.14 8.06
N VAL A 192 -21.71 12.53 9.24
CA VAL A 192 -20.97 11.29 9.51
C VAL A 192 -21.96 10.21 9.87
N GLN A 193 -21.99 9.12 9.11
CA GLN A 193 -22.88 8.00 9.38
C GLN A 193 -22.13 6.67 9.33
N PRO A 194 -22.46 5.71 10.21
CA PRO A 194 -22.02 4.33 10.06
C PRO A 194 -22.39 3.82 8.67
N TYR A 195 -21.48 3.07 8.05
CA TYR A 195 -21.72 2.49 6.74
C TYR A 195 -21.40 0.99 6.78
N ASP A 196 -22.26 0.20 6.16
CA ASP A 196 -22.11 -1.25 6.09
C ASP A 196 -20.79 -1.63 5.42
N THR A 197 -20.00 -2.46 6.10
CA THR A 197 -18.63 -2.81 5.66
C THR A 197 -18.62 -3.59 4.36
N ALA A 198 -19.65 -4.39 4.05
CA ALA A 198 -19.73 -5.14 2.80
C ALA A 198 -20.03 -4.19 1.62
N SER A 199 -20.95 -3.24 1.82
CA SER A 199 -21.27 -2.19 0.86
C SER A 199 -20.06 -1.29 0.58
N VAL A 200 -19.32 -0.90 1.63
CA VAL A 200 -18.08 -0.12 1.49
C VAL A 200 -17.02 -0.93 0.76
N GLY A 201 -16.87 -2.22 1.10
CA GLY A 201 -15.94 -3.13 0.42
C GLY A 201 -16.19 -3.22 -1.07
N ALA A 202 -17.44 -3.48 -1.47
CA ALA A 202 -17.84 -3.54 -2.88
C ALA A 202 -17.53 -2.22 -3.61
N ARG A 203 -17.90 -1.09 -3.00
CA ARG A 203 -17.68 0.24 -3.60
C ARG A 203 -16.21 0.59 -3.75
N LEU A 204 -15.39 0.35 -2.72
CA LEU A 204 -13.94 0.58 -2.78
C LEU A 204 -13.24 -0.29 -3.80
N ARG A 205 -13.60 -1.58 -3.89
CA ARG A 205 -13.04 -2.49 -4.91
C ARG A 205 -13.35 -2.00 -6.32
N THR A 206 -14.58 -1.56 -6.58
CA THR A 206 -14.97 -0.98 -7.87
C THR A 206 -14.17 0.29 -8.16
N ALA A 207 -14.16 1.26 -7.24
CA ALA A 207 -13.48 2.54 -7.43
C ALA A 207 -11.96 2.40 -7.65
N LEU A 208 -11.29 1.58 -6.82
CA LEU A 208 -9.83 1.44 -6.84
C LEU A 208 -9.31 0.57 -7.99
N ASN A 209 -10.15 -0.30 -8.56
CA ASN A 209 -9.77 -1.14 -9.70
C ASN A 209 -10.28 -0.61 -11.04
N GLY A 210 -11.31 0.24 -11.06
CA GLY A 210 -11.88 0.83 -12.26
C GLY A 210 -11.30 2.18 -12.68
N ALA A 211 -10.61 2.89 -11.79
CA ALA A 211 -10.06 4.21 -12.08
C ALA A 211 -8.76 4.12 -12.92
N GLU A 212 -8.88 4.19 -14.25
CA GLU A 212 -7.75 4.46 -15.14
C GLU A 212 -8.01 5.74 -15.96
N PRO A 213 -7.06 6.71 -15.99
CA PRO A 213 -5.82 6.75 -15.22
C PRO A 213 -6.06 7.06 -13.73
N VAL A 214 -5.30 6.40 -12.84
CA VAL A 214 -5.35 6.68 -11.40
C VAL A 214 -4.84 8.10 -11.12
N PRO A 215 -5.60 8.95 -10.41
CA PRO A 215 -5.16 10.29 -10.03
C PRO A 215 -3.85 10.28 -9.24
N ALA A 216 -3.04 11.33 -9.42
CA ALA A 216 -1.70 11.41 -8.84
C ALA A 216 -1.72 11.24 -7.31
N ASP A 217 -2.67 11.91 -6.64
CA ASP A 217 -2.81 11.93 -5.18
C ASP A 217 -3.21 10.56 -4.61
N CYS A 218 -3.79 9.68 -5.42
CA CYS A 218 -4.14 8.32 -5.01
C CYS A 218 -2.94 7.36 -5.07
N ARG A 219 -1.94 7.63 -5.93
CA ARG A 219 -0.86 6.68 -6.24
C ARG A 219 -0.05 6.24 -5.02
N PRO A 220 0.34 7.12 -4.08
CA PRO A 220 1.19 6.72 -2.96
C PRO A 220 0.53 5.68 -2.05
N ALA A 221 -0.79 5.72 -1.88
CA ALA A 221 -1.51 4.80 -1.00
C ALA A 221 -2.25 3.68 -1.76
N LEU A 222 -2.16 3.62 -3.09
CA LEU A 222 -2.99 2.76 -3.92
C LEU A 222 -2.83 1.27 -3.63
N ALA A 223 -1.58 0.78 -3.49
CA ALA A 223 -1.33 -0.64 -3.26
C ALA A 223 -1.91 -1.07 -1.90
N LEU A 224 -1.65 -0.26 -0.86
CA LEU A 224 -2.22 -0.46 0.46
C LEU A 224 -3.75 -0.42 0.42
N ALA A 225 -4.34 0.57 -0.24
CA ALA A 225 -5.79 0.74 -0.34
C ALA A 225 -6.48 -0.44 -1.03
N ARG A 226 -5.93 -0.93 -2.15
CA ARG A 226 -6.44 -2.13 -2.85
C ARG A 226 -6.39 -3.36 -1.96
N HIS A 227 -5.29 -3.55 -1.24
CA HIS A 227 -5.17 -4.64 -0.29
C HIS A 227 -6.22 -4.53 0.83
N ARG A 228 -6.37 -3.36 1.45
CA ARG A 228 -7.37 -3.13 2.49
C ARG A 228 -8.81 -3.33 2.00
N ALA A 229 -9.13 -2.84 0.80
CA ALA A 229 -10.44 -3.05 0.17
C ALA A 229 -10.72 -4.54 -0.14
N SER A 230 -9.67 -5.34 -0.41
CA SER A 230 -9.82 -6.79 -0.62
C SER A 230 -10.12 -7.59 0.66
N LEU A 231 -9.86 -7.00 1.83
CA LEU A 231 -10.12 -7.63 3.14
C LEU A 231 -11.51 -7.29 3.70
N LEU A 232 -12.18 -6.30 3.13
CA LEU A 232 -13.57 -6.00 3.46
C LEU A 232 -14.51 -7.09 2.90
N PRO A 233 -15.61 -7.42 3.59
CA PRO A 233 -16.57 -8.41 3.11
C PRO A 233 -17.23 -8.05 1.78
#